data_AF-R9GVV8-F1
#
_entry.id   AF-R9GVV8-F1
#
_cell.length_a   1.000
_cell.length_b   1.000
_cell.length_c   1.000
_cell.angle_alpha   90.00
_cell.angle_beta   90.00
_cell.angle_gamma   90.00
#
_symmetry.space_group_name_H-M   'P 1'
#
loop_
_entity.id
_entity.type
_entity.pdbx_description
1 polymer ?
#
loop_
_entity_poly.entity_id
_entity_poly.type
_entity_poly.pdbx_seq_one_letter_code
_entity_poly.pdbx_strand_id
1 'polypeptide(L)'
;MKFIAFLILLSLTACDQKKQSKGQSAVKVAPKVYILVTDTALHNQNGTWMYKGKKANGYIIEQNAEVITGKLPVVDGKENGIAYGWFETGEKRYERNFKNGNRDGVHKIWYKNGKLAALNFFIDDKFEGEQKGYFKSGNLWQSLQYANGYEEGKQKTWNDSGRVVNNFTVKNGKLYGVIGRYDCMSVMQK
;
A
#
# COMPACT_ATOMS: atom_id res chain seq x y z
N MET A 1 63.30 11.15 42.07
CA MET A 1 62.14 11.16 41.14
C MET A 1 61.57 9.75 41.09
N LYS A 2 60.40 9.52 41.69
CA LYS A 2 59.69 8.23 41.71
C LYS A 2 58.61 8.29 40.61
N PHE A 3 58.70 7.45 39.58
CA PHE A 3 57.63 7.30 38.59
C PHE A 3 56.72 6.14 39.01
N ILE A 4 55.49 6.49 39.35
CA ILE A 4 54.40 5.58 39.73
C ILE A 4 53.66 5.18 38.44
N ALA A 5 53.35 3.89 38.35
CA ALA A 5 52.65 3.23 37.26
C ALA A 5 51.21 3.73 37.07
N PHE A 6 50.75 3.76 35.81
CA PHE A 6 49.32 3.74 35.48
C PHE A 6 49.07 2.62 34.47
N LEU A 7 48.58 1.49 34.98
CA LEU A 7 48.07 0.37 34.20
C LEU A 7 46.62 0.72 33.81
N ILE A 8 46.40 1.06 32.54
CA ILE A 8 45.06 1.33 32.01
C ILE A 8 44.43 -0.01 31.62
N LEU A 9 43.53 -0.51 32.48
CA LEU A 9 42.71 -1.70 32.23
C LEU A 9 41.55 -1.29 31.31
N LEU A 10 41.67 -1.54 30.01
CA LEU A 10 40.62 -1.30 29.02
C LEU A 10 39.57 -2.41 29.12
N SER A 11 38.49 -2.20 29.88
CA SER A 11 37.35 -3.11 29.93
C SER A 11 36.50 -2.99 28.66
N LEU A 12 36.59 -3.98 27.78
CA LEU A 12 35.67 -4.14 26.64
C LEU A 12 34.30 -4.59 27.16
N THR A 13 33.41 -3.64 27.41
CA THR A 13 31.98 -3.94 27.59
C THR A 13 31.34 -4.12 26.22
N ALA A 14 31.18 -5.38 25.82
CA ALA A 14 30.38 -5.76 24.66
C ALA A 14 28.90 -5.40 24.93
N CYS A 15 28.35 -4.44 24.19
CA CYS A 15 26.93 -4.15 24.18
C CYS A 15 26.19 -5.23 23.41
N ASP A 16 25.61 -6.20 24.13
CA ASP A 16 24.74 -7.22 23.58
C ASP A 16 23.34 -6.61 23.32
N GLN A 17 23.15 -6.01 22.14
CA GLN A 17 21.84 -5.52 21.71
C GLN A 17 20.97 -6.73 21.35
N LYS A 18 20.27 -7.27 22.36
CA LYS A 18 19.11 -8.15 22.15
C LYS A 18 18.08 -7.40 21.30
N LYS A 19 18.10 -7.64 19.99
CA LYS A 19 16.99 -7.33 19.10
C LYS A 19 15.77 -8.08 19.63
N GLN A 20 14.87 -7.35 20.29
CA GLN A 20 13.53 -7.83 20.56
C GLN A 20 12.85 -8.07 19.22
N SER A 21 12.85 -9.33 18.77
CA SER A 21 11.95 -9.76 17.71
C SER A 21 10.53 -9.58 18.22
N LYS A 22 9.86 -8.51 17.78
CA LYS A 22 8.39 -8.42 17.92
C LYS A 22 7.82 -9.72 17.36
N GLY A 23 7.14 -10.48 18.21
CA GLY A 23 6.58 -11.78 17.88
C GLY A 23 5.78 -11.68 16.58
N GLN A 24 6.20 -12.43 15.58
CA GLN A 24 5.40 -12.66 14.38
C GLN A 24 4.16 -13.43 14.81
N SER A 25 3.06 -12.72 15.05
CA SER A 25 1.74 -13.33 15.16
C SER A 25 1.52 -14.16 13.89
N ALA A 26 1.28 -15.46 14.05
CA ALA A 26 1.11 -16.38 12.93
C ALA A 26 0.03 -15.81 11.99
N VAL A 27 0.42 -15.54 10.74
CA VAL A 27 -0.50 -15.03 9.72
C VAL A 27 -1.62 -16.06 9.54
N LYS A 28 -2.83 -15.74 9.99
CA LYS A 28 -3.98 -16.65 9.84
C LYS A 28 -4.32 -16.78 8.36
N VAL A 29 -4.12 -17.96 7.78
CA VAL A 29 -4.41 -18.24 6.37
C VAL A 29 -5.87 -18.67 6.22
N ALA A 30 -6.56 -18.11 5.23
CA ALA A 30 -7.93 -18.49 4.93
C ALA A 30 -8.02 -19.94 4.40
N PRO A 31 -8.97 -20.75 4.89
CA PRO A 31 -9.20 -22.12 4.40
C PRO A 31 -9.67 -22.09 2.95
N LYS A 32 -9.52 -23.22 2.23
CA LYS A 32 -9.97 -23.38 0.84
C LYS A 32 -11.50 -23.55 0.74
N VAL A 33 -12.24 -22.56 1.21
CA VAL A 33 -13.69 -22.43 1.05
C VAL A 33 -13.93 -21.23 0.15
N TYR A 34 -14.78 -21.36 -0.85
CA TYR A 34 -15.06 -20.31 -1.84
C TYR A 34 -16.52 -19.91 -1.75
N ILE A 35 -16.78 -18.61 -1.58
CA ILE A 35 -18.11 -18.05 -1.37
C ILE A 35 -18.34 -17.02 -2.47
N LEU A 36 -19.34 -17.23 -3.31
CA LEU A 36 -19.67 -16.25 -4.35
C LEU A 36 -20.20 -14.97 -3.68
N VAL A 37 -19.76 -13.82 -4.18
CA VAL A 37 -20.27 -12.51 -3.72
C VAL A 37 -21.78 -12.37 -3.94
N THR A 38 -22.33 -13.13 -4.89
CA THR A 38 -23.76 -13.17 -5.22
C THR A 38 -24.56 -14.17 -4.38
N ASP A 39 -23.92 -14.96 -3.51
CA ASP A 39 -24.63 -15.87 -2.61
C ASP A 39 -25.41 -15.05 -1.57
N THR A 40 -26.73 -15.21 -1.52
CA THR A 40 -27.61 -14.43 -0.64
C THR A 40 -27.39 -14.69 0.85
N ALA A 41 -26.71 -15.79 1.20
CA ALA A 41 -26.32 -16.06 2.58
C ALA A 41 -25.07 -15.29 3.02
N LEU A 42 -24.34 -14.65 2.09
CA LEU A 42 -23.20 -13.78 2.37
C LEU A 42 -23.69 -12.33 2.54
N HIS A 43 -23.31 -11.70 3.64
CA HIS A 43 -23.56 -10.27 3.86
C HIS A 43 -22.48 -9.67 4.76
N ASN A 44 -22.30 -8.37 4.66
CA ASN A 44 -21.41 -7.62 5.55
C ASN A 44 -22.24 -7.00 6.68
N GLN A 45 -21.91 -7.34 7.92
CA GLN A 45 -22.52 -6.81 9.13
C GLN A 45 -21.47 -5.96 9.87
N ASN A 46 -21.53 -4.64 9.71
CA ASN A 46 -20.63 -3.66 10.35
C ASN A 46 -19.13 -3.99 10.18
N GLY A 47 -18.72 -4.23 8.94
CA GLY A 47 -17.35 -4.59 8.59
C GLY A 47 -16.97 -6.03 8.94
N THR A 48 -17.93 -6.89 9.26
CA THR A 48 -17.72 -8.33 9.49
C THR A 48 -18.50 -9.12 8.47
N TRP A 49 -17.81 -9.89 7.64
CA TRP A 49 -18.41 -10.80 6.67
C TRP A 49 -19.06 -11.98 7.38
N MET A 50 -20.34 -12.18 7.14
CA MET A 50 -21.15 -13.27 7.66
C MET A 50 -21.59 -14.16 6.49
N TYR A 51 -21.51 -15.47 6.66
CA TYR A 51 -21.96 -16.47 5.69
C TYR A 51 -22.73 -17.57 6.41
N LYS A 52 -23.99 -17.80 5.99
CA LYS A 52 -24.89 -18.81 6.58
C LYS A 52 -25.01 -18.69 8.11
N GLY A 53 -25.13 -17.45 8.59
CA GLY A 53 -25.31 -17.12 10.01
C GLY A 53 -24.04 -17.22 10.87
N LYS A 54 -22.87 -17.51 10.29
CA LYS A 54 -21.57 -17.54 10.99
C LYS A 54 -20.61 -16.55 10.37
N LYS A 55 -19.55 -16.18 11.09
CA LYS A 55 -18.46 -15.40 10.51
C LYS A 55 -17.85 -16.15 9.33
N ALA A 56 -17.71 -15.47 8.20
CA ALA A 56 -17.16 -16.04 6.98
C ALA A 56 -15.69 -16.44 7.19
N ASN A 57 -15.29 -17.58 6.61
CA ASN A 57 -13.92 -18.06 6.68
C ASN A 57 -13.61 -18.79 5.37
N GLY A 58 -12.74 -18.21 4.53
CA GLY A 58 -12.49 -18.67 3.17
C GLY A 58 -12.13 -17.52 2.22
N TYR A 59 -12.55 -17.64 0.97
CA TYR A 59 -12.34 -16.65 -0.07
C TYR A 59 -13.70 -16.20 -0.61
N ILE A 60 -13.97 -14.90 -0.54
CA ILE A 60 -15.09 -14.30 -1.28
C ILE A 60 -14.64 -14.14 -2.73
N ILE A 61 -15.46 -14.64 -3.65
CA ILE A 61 -15.18 -14.70 -5.09
C ILE A 61 -16.15 -13.76 -5.81
N GLU A 62 -15.59 -12.80 -6.54
CA GLU A 62 -16.31 -12.03 -7.54
C GLU A 62 -16.14 -12.72 -8.89
N GLN A 63 -17.23 -12.93 -9.61
CA GLN A 63 -17.21 -13.49 -10.96
C GLN A 63 -18.21 -12.76 -11.86
N ASN A 64 -17.86 -12.59 -13.13
CA ASN A 64 -18.77 -12.18 -14.20
C ASN A 64 -18.92 -13.35 -15.18
N ALA A 65 -20.15 -13.84 -15.34
CA ALA A 65 -20.43 -15.12 -16.00
C ALA A 65 -19.54 -16.24 -15.41
N GLU A 66 -18.67 -16.84 -16.22
CA GLU A 66 -17.75 -17.91 -15.81
C GLU A 66 -16.33 -17.40 -15.47
N VAL A 67 -16.10 -16.09 -15.52
CA VAL A 67 -14.77 -15.48 -15.29
C VAL A 67 -14.67 -14.92 -13.88
N ILE A 68 -13.70 -15.42 -13.10
CA ILE A 68 -13.37 -14.86 -11.79
C ILE A 68 -12.68 -13.50 -11.98
N THR A 69 -13.29 -12.45 -11.44
CA THR A 69 -12.79 -11.08 -11.50
C THR A 69 -12.21 -10.60 -10.17
N GLY A 70 -12.45 -11.34 -9.08
CA GLY A 70 -11.97 -10.97 -7.74
C GLY A 70 -11.89 -12.16 -6.78
N LYS A 71 -10.91 -12.11 -5.89
CA LYS A 71 -10.68 -13.10 -4.83
C LYS A 71 -10.19 -12.39 -3.57
N LEU A 72 -11.01 -12.41 -2.52
CA LEU A 72 -10.75 -11.75 -1.24
C LEU A 72 -10.63 -12.79 -0.12
N PRO A 73 -9.47 -12.96 0.51
CA PRO A 73 -9.34 -13.85 1.67
C PRO A 73 -10.00 -13.24 2.91
N VAL A 74 -10.82 -14.02 3.59
CA VAL A 74 -11.53 -13.65 4.81
C VAL A 74 -11.30 -14.72 5.87
N VAL A 75 -10.90 -14.29 7.07
CA VAL A 75 -10.71 -15.14 8.25
C VAL A 75 -11.47 -14.54 9.41
N ASP A 76 -12.30 -15.33 10.08
CA ASP A 76 -13.14 -14.88 11.21
C ASP A 76 -13.97 -13.62 10.85
N GLY A 77 -14.52 -13.60 9.64
CA GLY A 77 -15.32 -12.51 9.11
C GLY A 77 -14.54 -11.25 8.76
N LYS A 78 -13.21 -11.25 8.84
CA LYS A 78 -12.35 -10.11 8.51
C LYS A 78 -11.44 -10.40 7.34
N GLU A 79 -11.24 -9.41 6.49
CA GLU A 79 -10.32 -9.50 5.35
C GLU A 79 -8.89 -9.70 5.87
N ASN A 80 -8.20 -10.75 5.40
CA ASN A 80 -6.90 -11.12 5.94
C ASN A 80 -6.04 -11.84 4.90
N GLY A 81 -5.02 -11.16 4.39
CA GLY A 81 -4.13 -11.62 3.32
C GLY A 81 -4.26 -10.77 2.05
N ILE A 82 -3.71 -11.29 0.95
CA ILE A 82 -3.70 -10.58 -0.33
C ILE A 82 -4.98 -10.89 -1.11
N ALA A 83 -5.78 -9.85 -1.33
CA ALA A 83 -6.87 -9.86 -2.28
C ALA A 83 -6.35 -9.58 -3.69
N TYR A 84 -6.89 -10.30 -4.66
CA TYR A 84 -6.56 -10.17 -6.07
C TYR A 84 -7.79 -9.78 -6.86
N GLY A 85 -7.58 -9.05 -7.94
CA GLY A 85 -8.61 -8.81 -8.94
C GLY A 85 -8.02 -8.85 -10.33
N TRP A 86 -8.87 -9.20 -11.29
CA TRP A 86 -8.51 -9.38 -12.69
C TRP A 86 -9.47 -8.58 -13.57
N PHE A 87 -9.00 -8.24 -14.77
CA PHE A 87 -9.88 -7.85 -15.86
C PHE A 87 -10.61 -9.09 -16.39
N GLU A 88 -11.73 -8.92 -17.07
CA GLU A 88 -12.48 -10.03 -17.70
C GLU A 88 -11.63 -10.80 -18.72
N THR A 89 -10.61 -10.17 -19.26
CA THR A 89 -9.61 -10.77 -20.16
C THR A 89 -8.53 -11.58 -19.43
N GLY A 90 -8.56 -11.63 -18.09
CA GLY A 90 -7.70 -12.48 -17.26
C GLY A 90 -6.42 -11.80 -16.75
N GLU A 91 -6.06 -10.61 -17.23
CA GLU A 91 -4.89 -9.90 -16.73
C GLU A 91 -5.15 -9.34 -15.32
N LYS A 92 -4.08 -9.29 -14.52
CA LYS A 92 -4.13 -8.75 -13.17
C LYS A 92 -4.54 -7.28 -13.17
N ARG A 93 -5.52 -6.94 -12.34
CA ARG A 93 -6.05 -5.57 -12.16
C ARG A 93 -5.58 -4.96 -10.84
N TYR A 94 -5.56 -5.73 -9.76
CA TYR A 94 -5.01 -5.27 -8.48
C TYR A 94 -4.49 -6.41 -7.59
N GLU A 95 -3.68 -6.00 -6.62
CA GLU A 95 -3.21 -6.76 -5.47
C GLU A 95 -3.35 -5.83 -4.27
N ARG A 96 -4.12 -6.25 -3.27
CA ARG A 96 -4.42 -5.43 -2.08
C ARG A 96 -4.20 -6.28 -0.85
N ASN A 97 -3.34 -5.82 0.04
CA ASN A 97 -3.06 -6.54 1.27
C ASN A 97 -3.93 -6.04 2.42
N PHE A 98 -4.48 -6.99 3.17
CA PHE A 98 -5.37 -6.74 4.29
C PHE A 98 -4.91 -7.49 5.53
N LYS A 99 -5.15 -6.91 6.69
CA LYS A 99 -4.88 -7.50 7.98
C LYS A 99 -6.03 -7.18 8.92
N ASN A 100 -6.75 -8.21 9.36
CA ASN A 100 -7.90 -8.09 10.27
C ASN A 100 -8.97 -7.06 9.82
N GLY A 101 -9.19 -6.93 8.51
CA GLY A 101 -10.17 -6.01 7.93
C GLY A 101 -9.62 -4.65 7.51
N ASN A 102 -8.39 -4.31 7.89
CA ASN A 102 -7.76 -3.05 7.51
C ASN A 102 -6.80 -3.26 6.34
N ARG A 103 -6.63 -2.25 5.48
CA ARG A 103 -5.55 -2.24 4.48
C ARG A 103 -4.21 -2.10 5.21
N ASP A 104 -3.29 -3.02 4.91
CA ASP A 104 -1.99 -3.09 5.57
C ASP A 104 -0.94 -3.61 4.60
N GLY A 105 0.10 -2.82 4.34
CA GLY A 105 1.15 -3.12 3.37
C GLY A 105 0.87 -2.56 1.96
N VAL A 106 1.51 -3.20 0.98
CA VAL A 106 1.59 -2.70 -0.40
C VAL A 106 0.33 -3.06 -1.18
N HIS A 107 -0.24 -2.05 -1.83
CA HIS A 107 -1.33 -2.16 -2.79
C HIS A 107 -0.82 -1.79 -4.18
N LYS A 108 -1.14 -2.60 -5.17
CA LYS A 108 -0.76 -2.39 -6.56
C LYS A 108 -1.99 -2.41 -7.45
N ILE A 109 -2.00 -1.54 -8.44
CA ILE A 109 -3.07 -1.46 -9.44
C ILE A 109 -2.40 -1.45 -10.80
N TRP A 110 -2.98 -2.15 -11.77
CA TRP A 110 -2.47 -2.25 -13.13
C TRP A 110 -3.49 -1.75 -14.13
N TYR A 111 -3.01 -1.21 -15.24
CA TYR A 111 -3.78 -1.01 -16.45
C TYR A 111 -3.98 -2.35 -17.17
N LYS A 112 -4.99 -2.40 -18.05
CA LYS A 112 -5.29 -3.59 -18.88
C LYS A 112 -4.11 -4.04 -19.75
N ASN A 113 -3.18 -3.13 -20.09
CA ASN A 113 -1.95 -3.46 -20.83
C ASN A 113 -0.85 -4.08 -19.95
N GLY A 114 -1.14 -4.43 -18.69
CA GLY A 114 -0.19 -5.02 -17.75
C GLY A 114 0.80 -4.04 -17.12
N LYS A 115 0.78 -2.74 -17.49
CA LYS A 115 1.63 -1.74 -16.85
C LYS A 115 1.06 -1.32 -15.50
N LEU A 116 1.94 -1.07 -14.54
CA LEU A 116 1.56 -0.59 -13.22
C LEU A 116 0.91 0.80 -13.36
N ALA A 117 -0.23 0.98 -12.72
CA ALA A 117 -0.98 2.24 -12.66
C ALA A 117 -0.76 2.95 -11.33
N ALA A 118 -0.70 2.19 -10.23
CA ALA A 118 -0.43 2.74 -8.90
C ALA A 118 0.32 1.76 -8.00
N LEU A 119 1.13 2.31 -7.11
CA LEU A 119 1.78 1.64 -6.00
C LEU A 119 1.51 2.45 -4.73
N ASN A 120 0.71 1.87 -3.83
CA ASN A 120 0.30 2.52 -2.61
C ASN A 120 0.72 1.69 -1.40
N PHE A 121 0.96 2.35 -0.28
CA PHE A 121 1.42 1.74 0.96
C PHE A 121 0.48 2.16 2.08
N PHE A 122 -0.02 1.18 2.82
CA PHE A 122 -0.95 1.38 3.92
C PHE A 122 -0.39 0.84 5.23
N ILE A 123 -0.74 1.48 6.33
CA ILE A 123 -0.67 0.92 7.69
C ILE A 123 -2.01 1.24 8.35
N ASP A 124 -2.74 0.20 8.79
CA ASP A 124 -4.04 0.32 9.44
C ASP A 124 -4.99 1.32 8.74
N ASP A 125 -5.24 1.07 7.44
CA ASP A 125 -6.09 1.87 6.53
C ASP A 125 -5.59 3.27 6.16
N LYS A 126 -4.44 3.70 6.67
CA LYS A 126 -3.87 5.01 6.38
C LYS A 126 -2.74 4.90 5.38
N PHE A 127 -2.65 5.85 4.44
CA PHE A 127 -1.47 5.96 3.59
C PHE A 127 -0.23 6.24 4.45
N GLU A 128 0.85 5.55 4.12
CA GLU A 128 2.15 5.69 4.79
C GLU A 128 3.26 5.61 3.75
N GLY A 129 4.26 6.49 3.83
CA GLY A 129 5.39 6.52 2.90
C GLY A 129 5.01 6.97 1.49
N GLU A 130 5.77 6.51 0.50
CA GLU A 130 5.71 7.00 -0.87
C GLU A 130 4.62 6.32 -1.71
N GLN A 131 3.62 7.09 -2.13
CA GLN A 131 2.59 6.66 -3.09
C GLN A 131 3.02 7.06 -4.50
N LYS A 132 2.89 6.14 -5.46
CA LYS A 132 3.25 6.39 -6.86
C LYS A 132 2.08 6.15 -7.78
N GLY A 133 1.90 7.05 -8.75
CA GLY A 133 0.97 6.90 -9.86
C GLY A 133 1.69 6.99 -11.19
N TYR A 134 1.29 6.17 -12.15
CA TYR A 134 1.92 6.05 -13.46
C TYR A 134 0.88 6.21 -14.56
N PHE A 135 1.25 6.87 -15.66
CA PHE A 135 0.43 6.97 -16.86
C PHE A 135 0.35 5.60 -17.55
N LYS A 136 -0.60 5.43 -18.48
CA LYS A 136 -0.72 4.19 -19.27
C LYS A 136 0.53 3.91 -20.12
N SER A 137 1.33 4.94 -20.42
CA SER A 137 2.65 4.81 -21.05
C SER A 137 3.68 4.12 -20.15
N GLY A 138 3.48 4.14 -18.83
CA GLY A 138 4.41 3.66 -17.81
C GLY A 138 5.21 4.78 -17.14
N ASN A 139 5.12 6.02 -17.64
CA ASN A 139 5.80 7.16 -17.04
C ASN A 139 5.17 7.54 -15.70
N LEU A 140 5.98 7.95 -14.73
CA LEU A 140 5.51 8.42 -13.43
C LEU A 140 4.75 9.74 -13.59
N TRP A 141 3.52 9.82 -13.10
CA TRP A 141 2.76 11.07 -13.07
C TRP A 141 2.68 11.68 -11.67
N GLN A 142 2.88 10.88 -10.61
CA GLN A 142 3.00 11.40 -9.25
C GLN A 142 3.87 10.54 -8.34
N SER A 143 4.54 11.20 -7.39
CA SER A 143 5.20 10.62 -6.23
C SER A 143 4.84 11.49 -5.02
N LEU A 144 4.06 10.94 -4.11
CA LEU A 144 3.51 11.66 -2.98
C LEU A 144 3.93 10.99 -1.67
N GLN A 145 4.39 11.77 -0.70
CA GLN A 145 4.80 11.24 0.61
C GLN A 145 3.69 11.45 1.64
N TYR A 146 3.36 10.38 2.36
CA TYR A 146 2.35 10.39 3.42
C TYR A 146 2.91 9.91 4.75
N ALA A 147 2.35 10.43 5.84
CA ALA A 147 2.56 9.92 7.18
C ALA A 147 1.22 9.92 7.92
N ASN A 148 0.83 8.78 8.49
CA ASN A 148 -0.41 8.60 9.25
C ASN A 148 -1.67 9.09 8.48
N GLY A 149 -1.69 8.87 7.16
CA GLY A 149 -2.82 9.21 6.28
C GLY A 149 -2.83 10.64 5.74
N TYR A 150 -1.88 11.48 6.10
CA TYR A 150 -1.77 12.86 5.62
C TYR A 150 -0.51 13.07 4.78
N GLU A 151 -0.56 13.97 3.80
CA GLU A 151 0.64 14.35 3.04
C GLU A 151 1.68 14.96 3.99
N GLU A 152 2.90 14.42 3.97
CA GLU A 152 4.03 14.92 4.76
C GLU A 152 5.33 14.59 4.02
N GLY A 153 6.18 15.59 3.80
CA GLY A 153 7.38 15.44 2.99
C GLY A 153 7.17 15.85 1.52
N LYS A 154 7.99 15.29 0.64
CA LYS A 154 8.10 15.72 -0.76
C LYS A 154 6.89 15.29 -1.60
N GLN A 155 6.34 16.22 -2.35
CA GLN A 155 5.24 16.00 -3.29
C GLN A 155 5.70 16.43 -4.68
N LYS A 156 5.56 15.54 -5.66
CA LYS A 156 5.96 15.83 -7.03
C LYS A 156 5.04 15.19 -8.04
N THR A 157 4.63 15.95 -9.05
CA THR A 157 3.82 15.45 -10.15
C THR A 157 4.41 15.85 -11.50
N TRP A 158 4.05 15.08 -12.52
CA TRP A 158 4.49 15.26 -13.89
C TRP A 158 3.30 15.16 -14.85
N ASN A 159 3.37 15.85 -15.98
CA ASN A 159 2.46 15.62 -17.11
C ASN A 159 2.97 14.49 -18.01
N ASP A 160 2.20 14.11 -19.02
CA ASP A 160 2.54 13.00 -19.95
C ASP A 160 3.87 13.18 -20.70
N SER A 161 4.31 14.44 -20.90
CA SER A 161 5.61 14.76 -21.50
C SER A 161 6.80 14.60 -20.54
N GLY A 162 6.54 14.27 -19.27
CA GLY A 162 7.56 14.17 -18.22
C GLY A 162 7.97 15.51 -17.62
N ARG A 163 7.25 16.60 -17.91
CA ARG A 163 7.50 17.91 -17.28
C ARG A 163 6.89 17.96 -15.90
N VAL A 164 7.63 18.53 -14.96
CA VAL A 164 7.18 18.73 -13.58
C VAL A 164 6.07 19.78 -13.53
N VAL A 165 4.93 19.40 -12.98
CA VAL A 165 3.76 20.29 -12.79
C VAL A 165 3.73 20.82 -11.36
N ASN A 166 3.92 19.94 -10.38
CA ASN A 166 4.03 20.30 -8.97
C ASN A 166 5.35 19.79 -8.39
N ASN A 167 5.99 20.58 -7.54
CA ASN A 167 7.17 20.19 -6.78
C ASN A 167 7.25 21.04 -5.50
N PHE A 168 6.68 20.49 -4.43
CA PHE A 168 6.62 21.15 -3.14
C PHE A 168 6.85 20.15 -2.01
N THR A 169 7.03 20.65 -0.80
CA THR A 169 7.14 19.84 0.42
C THR A 169 6.04 20.25 1.38
N VAL A 170 5.34 19.27 1.94
CA VAL A 170 4.42 19.48 3.06
C VAL A 170 5.18 19.28 4.36
N LYS A 171 5.05 20.22 5.29
CA LYS A 171 5.61 20.11 6.63
C LYS A 171 4.63 20.69 7.63
N ASN A 172 4.16 19.87 8.57
CA ASN A 172 3.16 20.28 9.58
C ASN A 172 1.90 20.90 8.92
N GLY A 173 1.44 20.30 7.82
CA GLY A 173 0.27 20.77 7.05
C GLY A 173 0.48 22.03 6.22
N LYS A 174 1.70 22.61 6.19
CA LYS A 174 2.02 23.78 5.36
C LYS A 174 2.80 23.36 4.12
N LEU A 175 2.51 24.02 2.99
CA LEU A 175 3.14 23.75 1.70
C LEU A 175 4.30 24.70 1.42
N TYR A 176 5.40 24.16 0.90
CA TYR A 176 6.60 24.91 0.54
C TYR A 176 7.10 24.46 -0.85
N GLY A 177 7.01 25.34 -1.86
CA GLY A 177 7.55 25.06 -3.19
C GLY A 177 6.64 25.52 -4.32
N VAL A 178 6.75 24.86 -5.47
CA VAL A 178 6.06 25.23 -6.71
C VAL A 178 4.81 24.37 -6.87
N ILE A 179 3.67 25.04 -7.03
CA ILE A 179 2.36 24.42 -7.27
C ILE A 179 1.81 24.97 -8.58
N GLY A 180 1.28 24.10 -9.43
CA GLY A 180 0.52 24.47 -10.62
C GLY A 180 1.35 25.22 -11.67
N ARG A 181 2.51 24.68 -12.07
CA ARG A 181 3.26 25.27 -13.17
C ARG A 181 2.49 25.10 -14.49
N TYR A 182 2.10 26.21 -15.10
CA TYR A 182 1.54 26.23 -16.45
C TYR A 182 2.67 26.22 -17.48
N ASP A 183 2.51 25.48 -18.58
CA ASP A 183 3.42 25.55 -19.71
C ASP A 183 3.32 26.95 -20.35
N CYS A 184 4.45 27.69 -20.40
CA CYS A 184 4.51 28.90 -21.20
C CYS A 184 4.43 28.50 -22.69
N MET A 185 3.34 28.83 -23.36
CA MET A 185 3.27 28.70 -24.82
C MET A 185 4.11 29.80 -25.46
N SER A 186 5.01 29.42 -26.38
CA SER A 186 5.75 30.40 -27.19
C SER A 186 4.75 31.21 -28.02
N VAL A 187 4.80 32.54 -27.91
CA VAL A 187 3.91 33.47 -28.65
C VAL A 187 4.30 33.55 -30.14
N MET A 188 5.30 32.78 -30.59
CA MET A 188 5.79 32.77 -31.97
C MET A 188 4.98 31.80 -32.85
N GLN A 189 3.68 32.05 -32.98
CA GLN A 189 2.87 31.55 -34.10
C GLN A 189 1.91 32.66 -34.56
N LYS A 190 2.43 33.55 -35.41
CA LYS A 190 1.66 34.29 -36.41
C LYS A 190 2.53 34.45 -37.64
#